data_AF-A0A6J1QMW9-F1
#
_entry.id   AF-A0A6J1QMW9-F1
#
_cell.length_a   1.000
_cell.length_b   1.000
_cell.length_c   1.000
_cell.angle_alpha   90.00
_cell.angle_beta   90.00
_cell.angle_gamma   90.00
#
_symmetry.space_group_name_H-M   'P 1'
#
loop_
_entity.id
_entity.type
_entity.pdbx_description
1 polymer ?
#
loop_
_entity_poly.entity_id
_entity_poly.type
_entity_poly.pdbx_seq_one_letter_code
_entity_poly.pdbx_strand_id
1 'polypeptide(L)'
;MAVIATDNRELHAAEEAYAAICRFDKVDYIKYIKNLPTATERHAEMALLAGDVPMAEGILLQSSLIKEAIHINIQIYNWNR
;
A
#
# COMPACT_ATOMS: atom_id res chain seq x y z
N MET A 1 19.84 2.07 -1.29
CA MET A 1 19.61 0.77 -1.99
C MET A 1 19.23 -0.37 -1.04
N ALA A 2 19.72 -0.44 0.21
CA ALA A 2 19.34 -1.51 1.15
C ALA A 2 17.85 -1.54 1.53
N VAL A 3 17.24 -0.38 1.82
CA VAL A 3 15.82 -0.28 2.22
C VAL A 3 14.86 -0.85 1.18
N ILE A 4 15.11 -0.57 -0.11
CA ILE A 4 14.27 -1.01 -1.23
C ILE A 4 14.36 -2.54 -1.43
N ALA A 5 15.54 -3.12 -1.18
CA ALA A 5 15.74 -4.56 -1.30
C ALA A 5 15.08 -5.34 -0.14
N THR A 6 15.10 -4.79 1.08
CA THR A 6 14.36 -5.36 2.21
C THR A 6 12.85 -5.28 2.01
N ASP A 7 12.34 -4.16 1.51
CA ASP A 7 10.91 -3.96 1.23
C ASP A 7 10.37 -4.98 0.21
N ASN A 8 11.08 -5.22 -0.89
CA ASN A 8 10.72 -6.25 -1.87
C ASN A 8 10.71 -7.67 -1.28
N ARG A 9 11.61 -7.97 -0.33
CA ARG A 9 11.68 -9.28 0.32
C ARG A 9 10.50 -9.47 1.28
N GLU A 10 10.13 -8.42 2.00
CA GLU A 10 8.97 -8.42 2.91
C GLU A 10 7.66 -8.57 2.13
N LEU A 11 7.52 -7.90 0.97
CA LEU A 11 6.35 -8.05 0.09
C LEU A 11 6.17 -9.48 -0.42
N HIS A 12 7.27 -10.16 -0.77
CA HIS A 12 7.22 -11.55 -1.22
C HIS A 12 6.81 -12.51 -0.11
N ALA A 13 7.31 -12.29 1.11
CA ALA A 13 6.92 -13.06 2.29
C ALA A 13 5.47 -12.81 2.70
N ALA A 14 4.99 -11.56 2.61
CA ALA A 14 3.61 -11.20 2.86
C ALA A 14 2.67 -11.87 1.86
N GLU A 15 2.99 -11.86 0.56
CA GLU A 15 2.20 -12.52 -0.49
C GLU A 15 2.02 -14.01 -0.21
N GLU A 16 3.10 -14.71 0.15
CA GLU A 16 3.08 -16.14 0.43
C GLU A 16 2.27 -16.45 1.70
N ALA A 17 2.40 -15.62 2.74
CA ALA A 17 1.59 -15.74 3.96
C ALA A 17 0.09 -15.50 3.69
N TYR A 18 -0.25 -14.49 2.87
CA TYR A 18 -1.64 -14.20 2.50
C TYR A 18 -2.25 -15.28 1.59
N ALA A 19 -1.45 -15.86 0.69
CA ALA A 19 -1.84 -17.01 -0.13
C ALA A 19 -2.09 -18.25 0.74
N ALA A 20 -1.24 -18.49 1.75
CA ALA A 20 -1.39 -19.60 2.69
C ALA A 20 -2.68 -19.53 3.52
N ILE A 21 -3.15 -18.32 3.84
CA ILE A 21 -4.42 -18.10 4.56
C ILE A 21 -5.63 -17.91 3.63
N CYS A 22 -5.50 -18.22 2.33
CA CYS A 22 -6.56 -18.07 1.32
C CYS A 22 -7.18 -16.67 1.23
N ARG A 23 -6.43 -15.61 1.56
CA ARG A 23 -6.87 -14.21 1.46
C ARG A 23 -6.47 -13.64 0.11
N PHE A 24 -7.11 -14.13 -0.94
CA PHE A 24 -6.80 -13.77 -2.33
C PHE A 24 -6.96 -12.27 -2.61
N ASP A 25 -7.91 -11.59 -1.97
CA ASP A 25 -8.08 -10.14 -2.10
C ASP A 25 -6.81 -9.36 -1.74
N LYS A 26 -6.11 -9.80 -0.69
CA LYS A 26 -4.86 -9.17 -0.24
C LYS A 26 -3.66 -9.55 -1.10
N VAL A 27 -3.66 -10.76 -1.67
CA VAL A 27 -2.62 -11.21 -2.62
C VAL A 27 -2.69 -10.40 -3.91
N ASP A 28 -3.89 -10.21 -4.46
CA ASP A 28 -4.12 -9.36 -5.62
C ASP A 28 -3.70 -7.91 -5.35
N TYR A 29 -4.02 -7.39 -4.16
CA TYR A 29 -3.58 -6.05 -3.75
C TYR A 29 -2.05 -5.94 -3.70
N ILE A 30 -1.34 -6.93 -3.14
CA ILE A 30 0.13 -6.95 -3.11
C ILE A 30 0.74 -7.02 -4.52
N LYS A 31 0.11 -7.75 -5.45
CA LYS A 31 0.53 -7.77 -6.85
C LYS A 31 0.33 -6.43 -7.54
N TYR A 32 -0.79 -5.75 -7.27
CA TYR A 32 -1.03 -4.39 -7.73
C TYR A 32 0.06 -3.43 -7.23
N ILE A 33 0.39 -3.52 -5.94
CA ILE A 33 1.46 -2.75 -5.30
C ILE A 33 2.83 -3.00 -5.95
N LYS A 34 3.15 -4.25 -6.27
CA LYS A 34 4.40 -4.62 -6.98
C LYS A 34 4.47 -4.05 -8.40
N ASN A 35 3.33 -3.88 -9.07
CA ASN A 35 3.25 -3.31 -10.41
C ASN A 35 3.37 -1.77 -10.43
N LEU A 36 3.31 -1.10 -9.27
CA LEU A 36 3.48 0.35 -9.22
C LEU A 36 4.93 0.75 -9.57
N PRO A 37 5.11 1.70 -10.51
CA PRO A 37 6.42 2.12 -10.98
C PRO A 37 7.18 2.94 -9.91
N THR A 38 6.47 3.59 -9.01
CA THR A 38 7.05 4.51 -8.02
C THR A 38 7.20 3.82 -6.67
N ALA A 39 8.40 3.82 -6.10
CA ALA A 39 8.63 3.27 -4.75
C ALA A 39 7.79 3.99 -3.68
N THR A 40 7.51 5.28 -3.88
CA THR A 40 6.65 6.08 -2.99
C THR A 40 5.20 5.63 -3.02
N GLU A 41 4.64 5.34 -4.21
CA GLU A 41 3.31 4.75 -4.36
C GLU A 41 3.22 3.40 -3.65
N ARG A 42 4.26 2.56 -3.82
CA ARG A 42 4.35 1.26 -3.18
C ARG A 42 4.29 1.34 -1.66
N HIS A 43 5.05 2.28 -1.07
CA HIS A 43 5.06 2.50 0.38
C HIS A 43 3.73 3.06 0.89
N ALA A 44 3.05 3.91 0.13
CA ALA A 44 1.75 4.45 0.52
C ALA A 44 0.68 3.36 0.58
N GLU A 45 0.63 2.52 -0.44
CA GLU A 45 -0.29 1.38 -0.50
C GLU A 45 0.05 0.30 0.54
N MET A 46 1.33 0.10 0.87
CA MET A 46 1.73 -0.77 1.98
C MET A 46 1.23 -0.26 3.34
N ALA A 47 1.33 1.05 3.59
CA ALA A 47 0.79 1.65 4.82
C ALA A 47 -0.73 1.46 4.91
N LEU A 48 -1.43 1.57 3.77
CA LEU A 48 -2.85 1.24 3.66
C LEU A 48 -3.17 -0.22 3.96
N LEU A 49 -2.38 -1.15 3.41
CA LEU A 49 -2.55 -2.58 3.67
C LEU A 49 -2.34 -2.93 5.16
N ALA A 50 -1.46 -2.20 5.84
CA ALA A 50 -1.24 -2.29 7.28
C ALA A 50 -2.36 -1.64 8.12
N GLY A 51 -3.26 -0.86 7.50
CA GLY A 51 -4.31 -0.11 8.16
C GLY A 51 -3.87 1.25 8.72
N ASP A 52 -2.65 1.70 8.40
CA ASP A 52 -2.11 3.00 8.80
C ASP A 52 -2.45 4.05 7.75
N VAL A 53 -3.71 4.47 7.76
CA VAL A 53 -4.26 5.53 6.91
C VAL A 53 -3.48 6.86 7.00
N PRO A 54 -3.15 7.41 8.19
CA PRO A 54 -2.46 8.70 8.26
C PRO A 54 -1.04 8.63 7.71
N MET A 55 -0.35 7.50 7.86
CA MET A 55 0.95 7.30 7.23
C MET A 55 0.82 7.18 5.71
N ALA A 56 -0.19 6.44 5.21
CA ALA A 56 -0.47 6.34 3.79
C ALA A 56 -0.77 7.69 3.15
N GLU A 57 -1.63 8.51 3.77
CA GLU A 57 -1.92 9.87 3.31
C GLU A 57 -0.67 10.75 3.25
N GLY A 58 0.19 10.70 4.27
CA GLY A 58 1.44 11.46 4.30
C GLY A 58 2.36 11.12 3.13
N ILE A 59 2.43 9.84 2.76
CA ILE A 59 3.23 9.36 1.64
C ILE A 59 2.59 9.75 0.29
N LEU A 60 1.26 9.66 0.16
CA LEU A 60 0.51 10.08 -1.04
C LEU A 60 0.63 11.59 -1.29
N LEU A 61 0.55 12.40 -0.24
CA LEU A 61 0.75 13.85 -0.29
C LEU A 61 2.18 14.20 -0.73
N GLN A 62 3.19 13.51 -0.20
CA GLN A 62 4.57 13.65 -0.65
C GLN A 62 4.77 13.26 -2.12
N SER A 63 3.99 12.28 -2.59
CA SER A 63 4.07 11.77 -3.95
C SER A 63 3.17 12.52 -4.95
N SER A 64 2.54 13.63 -4.54
CA SER A 64 1.59 14.41 -5.36
C SER A 64 0.37 13.63 -5.88
N LEU A 65 0.04 12.49 -5.25
CA LEU A 65 -1.08 11.61 -5.61
C LEU A 65 -2.33 11.90 -4.77
N ILE A 66 -2.75 13.17 -4.80
CA ILE A 66 -3.89 13.67 -4.03
C ILE A 66 -5.19 12.93 -4.41
N LYS A 67 -5.33 12.53 -5.67
CA LYS A 67 -6.49 11.78 -6.17
C LYS A 67 -6.69 10.43 -5.48
N GLU A 68 -5.62 9.70 -5.22
CA GLU A 68 -5.67 8.40 -4.54
C GLU A 68 -6.01 8.61 -3.07
N ALA A 69 -5.38 9.61 -2.42
CA ALA A 69 -5.65 9.94 -1.02
C ALA A 69 -7.13 10.27 -0.78
N ILE A 70 -7.76 11.02 -1.70
CA ILE A 70 -9.20 11.31 -1.65
C ILE A 70 -10.02 10.02 -1.83
N HIS A 71 -9.66 9.16 -2.79
CA HIS A 71 -10.37 7.91 -3.01
C HIS A 71 -10.33 7.00 -1.78
N ILE A 72 -9.17 6.92 -1.14
CA ILE A 72 -8.95 6.19 0.11
C ILE A 72 -9.83 6.75 1.23
N ASN A 73 -9.85 8.06 1.45
CA ASN A 73 -10.70 8.70 2.47
C ASN A 73 -12.19 8.41 2.24
N ILE A 74 -12.63 8.36 0.99
CA ILE A 74 -14.00 7.97 0.63
C ILE A 74 -14.25 6.49 0.99
N GLN A 75 -13.34 5.58 0.66
CA GLN A 75 -13.46 4.14 0.95
C GLN A 75 -13.55 3.85 2.46
N ILE A 76 -12.82 4.60 3.27
CA ILE A 76 -12.82 4.45 4.73
C ILE A 76 -13.93 5.27 5.42
N TYR A 77 -14.82 5.91 4.67
CA TYR A 77 -15.89 6.80 5.16
C TYR A 77 -15.36 7.94 6.04
N ASN A 78 -14.14 8.42 5.80
CA ASN A 78 -13.53 9.51 6.53
C ASN A 78 -13.77 10.85 5.81
N TRP A 79 -15.01 11.33 5.88
CA TRP A 79 -15.50 12.52 5.18
C TRP A 79 -15.11 13.85 5.83
N ASN A 80 -14.44 13.82 6.98
CA ASN A 80 -14.21 15.00 7.82
C ASN A 80 -12.87 15.71 7.53
N ARG A 81 -12.20 15.33 6.43
CA ARG A 81 -10.86 15.78 6.07
C ARG A 81 -10.81 16.37 4.67
#